data_AF-X1U2T7-F1
#
_entry.id   AF-X1U2T7-F1
#
_cell.length_a   1.000
_cell.length_b   1.000
_cell.length_c   1.000
_cell.angle_alpha   90.00
_cell.angle_beta   90.00
_cell.angle_gamma   90.00
#
_symmetry.space_group_name_H-M   'P 1'
#
loop_
_entity.id
_entity.type
_entity.pdbx_description
1 polymer ?
#
loop_
_entity_poly.entity_id
_entity_poly.type
_entity_poly.pdbx_seq_one_letter_code
_entity_poly.pdbx_strand_id
1 'polypeptide(L)'
;MLGARMMMAAAGIAEEEEPLGPFRFEVVTAGADTFQLPIYDGGTYDFNVDWGDESSDDISAFDDEAANHPYAGAGTWDVVITGTIVGWRFYNAGDKDLIHDISEWGPLDVGNLGYYFYGCSNLTISATDGLNCPDTTNFNGCFWGATSLTELPSGLFDLCTSVTGFYRGFLNCGGLTSIPSGLFDKCTLITTFGTCFQDCT
;
A
#
# COMPACT_ATOMS: atom_id res chain seq x y z
N MET A 1 13.03 -14.08 0.25
CA MET A 1 12.22 -14.87 1.23
C MET A 1 10.77 -14.50 0.97
N LEU A 2 9.85 -15.46 0.79
CA LEU A 2 8.43 -15.14 0.63
C LEU A 2 7.95 -14.37 1.87
N GLY A 3 7.22 -13.27 1.68
CA GLY A 3 6.57 -12.55 2.77
C GLY A 3 5.56 -13.46 3.46
N ALA A 4 5.60 -13.47 4.79
CA ALA A 4 4.90 -14.41 5.65
C ALA A 4 3.99 -13.60 6.59
N ARG A 5 2.76 -14.08 6.86
CA ARG A 5 1.82 -13.41 7.77
C ARG A 5 1.96 -13.99 9.18
N MET A 6 2.43 -13.15 10.10
CA MET A 6 2.59 -13.51 11.51
C MET A 6 1.22 -13.65 12.19
N MET A 7 0.81 -14.88 12.48
CA MET A 7 -0.43 -15.19 13.18
C MET A 7 -0.18 -15.18 14.71
N MET A 8 -0.93 -14.39 15.47
CA MET A 8 -0.86 -14.41 16.94
C MET A 8 -1.49 -15.71 17.47
N ALA A 9 -0.66 -16.70 17.79
CA ALA A 9 -1.10 -17.97 18.35
C ALA A 9 -1.52 -17.85 19.83
N ALA A 10 -2.73 -18.33 20.13
CA ALA A 10 -3.07 -18.79 21.46
C ALA A 10 -2.62 -20.25 21.63
N ALA A 11 -1.63 -20.47 22.50
CA ALA A 11 -1.21 -21.77 23.04
C ALA A 11 -0.72 -22.85 22.03
N GLY A 12 0.60 -22.89 21.82
CA GLY A 12 1.34 -24.17 21.81
C GLY A 12 1.40 -25.00 20.52
N ILE A 13 0.94 -24.49 19.38
CA ILE A 13 1.19 -25.08 18.06
C ILE A 13 1.99 -24.07 17.22
N ALA A 14 3.03 -24.55 16.54
CA ALA A 14 3.69 -23.77 15.50
C ALA A 14 2.70 -23.68 14.35
N GLU A 15 2.11 -22.50 14.12
CA GLU A 15 1.30 -22.27 12.94
C GLU A 15 2.24 -22.10 11.75
N GLU A 16 1.91 -22.80 10.66
CA GLU A 16 2.60 -22.69 9.38
C GLU A 16 2.28 -21.28 8.86
N GLU A 17 3.31 -20.44 8.65
CA GLU A 17 3.11 -19.09 8.11
C GLU A 17 2.40 -19.22 6.75
N GLU A 18 1.16 -18.75 6.66
CA GLU A 18 0.43 -18.76 5.40
C GLU A 18 1.16 -17.84 4.41
N PRO A 19 1.49 -18.33 3.21
CA PRO A 19 2.16 -17.52 2.21
C PRO A 19 1.24 -16.35 1.84
N LEU A 20 1.80 -15.14 1.85
CA LEU A 20 1.09 -13.96 1.34
C LEU A 20 0.72 -14.17 -0.13
N GLY A 21 -0.50 -13.74 -0.50
CA GLY A 21 -0.84 -13.49 -1.90
C GLY A 21 0.05 -12.39 -2.50
N PRO A 22 -0.05 -12.11 -3.82
CA PRO A 22 0.69 -11.01 -4.43
C PRO A 22 0.21 -9.65 -3.94
N PHE A 23 1.02 -8.61 -4.16
CA PHE A 23 0.55 -7.23 -4.08
C PHE A 23 -0.02 -6.88 -5.45
N ARG A 24 -1.31 -6.55 -5.52
CA ARG A 24 -2.02 -6.27 -6.77
C ARG A 24 -2.64 -4.89 -6.73
N PHE A 25 -2.39 -4.09 -7.77
CA PHE A 25 -2.99 -2.77 -7.94
C PHE A 25 -3.21 -2.43 -9.42
N GLU A 26 -4.16 -1.54 -9.68
CA GLU A 26 -4.46 -1.04 -11.01
C GLU A 26 -3.66 0.24 -11.32
N VAL A 27 -3.02 0.24 -12.48
CA VAL A 27 -2.50 1.45 -13.13
C VAL A 27 -3.43 1.84 -14.28
N VAL A 28 -3.83 3.10 -14.36
CA VAL A 28 -4.70 3.59 -15.43
C VAL A 28 -4.01 4.71 -16.20
N THR A 29 -3.87 4.52 -17.51
CA THR A 29 -3.26 5.49 -18.42
C THR A 29 -4.32 6.05 -19.38
N ALA A 30 -4.26 7.36 -19.66
CA ALA A 30 -5.17 8.02 -20.62
C ALA A 30 -4.61 8.07 -22.05
N GLY A 31 -3.38 7.60 -22.25
CA GLY A 31 -2.62 7.58 -23.49
C GLY A 31 -1.31 6.86 -23.27
N ALA A 32 -0.33 7.01 -24.18
CA ALA A 32 1.02 6.53 -23.91
C ALA A 32 1.59 7.29 -22.70
N ASP A 33 2.01 6.55 -21.68
CA ASP A 33 2.47 7.10 -20.41
C ASP A 33 3.49 6.16 -19.78
N THR A 34 4.06 6.55 -18.64
CA THR A 34 5.00 5.72 -17.89
C THR A 34 4.57 5.68 -16.44
N PHE A 35 4.67 4.51 -15.82
CA PHE A 35 4.45 4.36 -14.39
C PHE A 35 5.78 4.00 -13.72
N GLN A 36 6.25 4.92 -12.88
CA GLN A 36 7.37 4.70 -12.00
C GLN A 36 6.89 4.13 -10.66
N LEU A 37 7.38 2.95 -10.29
CA LEU A 37 7.15 2.41 -8.95
C LEU A 37 7.67 3.42 -7.90
N PRO A 38 6.87 3.76 -6.87
CA PRO A 38 7.25 4.73 -5.84
C PRO A 38 8.17 4.11 -4.77
N ILE A 39 9.17 3.35 -5.20
CA ILE A 39 10.24 2.81 -4.36
C ILE A 39 11.33 3.87 -4.11
N TYR A 40 12.13 3.72 -3.05
CA TYR A 40 13.06 4.77 -2.61
C TYR A 40 14.35 4.21 -2.01
N ASP A 41 15.39 5.04 -1.99
CA ASP A 41 16.67 4.72 -1.33
C ASP A 41 16.46 4.47 0.18
N GLY A 42 16.91 3.30 0.64
CA GLY A 42 16.71 2.80 2.01
C GLY A 42 15.61 1.74 2.15
N GLY A 43 14.90 1.41 1.07
CA GLY A 43 14.05 0.22 1.01
C GLY A 43 14.85 -1.08 0.81
N THR A 44 14.14 -2.22 0.82
CA THR A 44 14.69 -3.56 0.52
C THR A 44 13.86 -4.20 -0.58
N TYR A 45 14.52 -4.57 -1.68
CA TYR A 45 13.87 -4.99 -2.92
C TYR A 45 14.50 -6.28 -3.43
N ASP A 46 13.64 -7.27 -3.66
CA ASP A 46 13.94 -8.55 -4.32
C ASP A 46 12.59 -9.12 -4.77
N PHE A 47 12.00 -8.51 -5.80
CA PHE A 47 10.66 -8.82 -6.27
C PHE A 47 10.56 -8.88 -7.78
N ASN A 48 9.61 -9.66 -8.26
CA ASN A 48 9.17 -9.66 -9.65
C ASN A 48 7.89 -8.83 -9.77
N VAL A 49 7.81 -8.00 -10.80
CA VAL A 49 6.62 -7.24 -11.18
C VAL A 49 6.14 -7.70 -12.55
N ASP A 50 4.89 -8.15 -12.63
CA ASP A 50 4.14 -8.31 -13.88
C ASP A 50 3.35 -7.01 -14.10
N TRP A 51 3.58 -6.35 -15.23
CA TRP A 51 3.04 -5.03 -15.53
C TRP A 51 1.60 -5.07 -16.09
N GLY A 52 1.06 -6.27 -16.32
CA GLY A 52 -0.29 -6.45 -16.86
C GLY A 52 -0.40 -6.24 -18.37
N ASP A 53 0.73 -6.10 -19.08
CA ASP A 53 0.83 -5.88 -20.53
C ASP A 53 1.67 -6.94 -21.26
N GLU A 54 1.70 -8.16 -20.70
CA GLU A 54 2.54 -9.29 -21.15
C GLU A 54 4.06 -9.11 -20.90
N SER A 55 4.45 -8.07 -20.17
CA SER A 55 5.84 -7.86 -19.73
C SER A 55 5.99 -7.98 -18.21
N SER A 56 7.21 -8.31 -17.78
CA SER A 56 7.56 -8.45 -16.38
C SER A 56 9.05 -8.21 -16.16
N ASP A 57 9.42 -7.70 -14.99
CA ASP A 57 10.81 -7.44 -14.62
C ASP A 57 11.13 -7.89 -13.20
N ASP A 58 12.38 -8.27 -12.97
CA ASP A 58 12.92 -8.51 -11.64
C ASP A 58 13.59 -7.22 -11.13
N ILE A 59 13.14 -6.71 -9.99
CA ILE A 59 13.62 -5.47 -9.38
C ILE A 59 14.39 -5.81 -8.10
N SER A 60 15.64 -5.39 -8.05
CA SER A 60 16.55 -5.66 -6.92
C SER A 60 17.13 -4.41 -6.26
N ALA A 61 16.81 -3.22 -6.78
CA ALA A 61 17.27 -1.94 -6.27
C ALA A 61 16.23 -0.84 -6.49
N PHE A 62 16.33 0.26 -5.73
CA PHE A 62 15.39 1.38 -5.85
C PHE A 62 15.56 2.18 -7.14
N ASP A 63 16.76 2.16 -7.71
CA ASP A 63 17.18 2.89 -8.92
C ASP A 63 17.29 1.95 -10.14
N ASP A 64 16.66 0.78 -10.07
CA ASP A 64 16.54 -0.12 -11.22
C ASP A 64 15.77 0.57 -12.35
N GLU A 65 16.36 0.61 -13.55
CA GLU A 65 15.74 1.28 -14.70
C GLU A 65 14.40 0.61 -15.07
N ALA A 66 14.26 -0.69 -14.79
CA ALA A 66 13.02 -1.43 -15.05
C ALA A 66 11.87 -1.02 -14.12
N ALA A 67 12.13 -0.34 -12.99
CA ALA A 67 11.08 0.18 -12.11
C ALA A 67 10.28 1.36 -12.73
N ASN A 68 10.66 1.80 -13.93
CA ASN A 68 10.02 2.86 -14.70
C ASN A 68 9.46 2.29 -16.02
N HIS A 69 8.21 1.86 -16.00
CA HIS A 69 7.61 1.05 -17.06
C HIS A 69 6.73 1.84 -18.03
N PRO A 70 7.02 1.84 -19.35
CA PRO A 70 6.21 2.54 -20.34
C PRO A 70 5.01 1.70 -20.80
N TYR A 71 3.80 2.29 -20.74
CA TYR A 71 2.61 1.75 -21.37
C TYR A 71 2.38 2.41 -22.73
N ALA A 72 2.17 1.60 -23.78
CA ALA A 72 2.11 2.08 -25.16
C ALA A 72 0.87 2.93 -25.50
N GLY A 73 -0.15 2.92 -24.65
CA GLY A 73 -1.42 3.59 -24.90
C GLY A 73 -2.31 3.64 -23.67
N ALA A 74 -3.52 4.14 -23.86
CA ALA A 74 -4.52 4.19 -22.80
C ALA A 74 -4.98 2.78 -22.42
N GLY A 75 -5.17 2.54 -21.13
CA GLY A 75 -5.61 1.25 -20.61
C GLY A 75 -5.75 1.23 -19.10
N THR A 76 -6.23 0.10 -18.61
CA THR A 76 -6.20 -0.29 -17.20
C THR A 76 -5.33 -1.53 -17.12
N TRP A 77 -4.29 -1.48 -16.31
CA TRP A 77 -3.23 -2.47 -16.23
C TRP A 77 -3.21 -3.06 -14.83
N ASP A 78 -3.41 -4.37 -14.77
CA ASP A 78 -3.36 -5.17 -13.56
C ASP A 78 -1.90 -5.46 -13.19
N VAL A 79 -1.31 -4.63 -12.31
CA VAL A 79 0.08 -4.80 -11.88
C VAL A 79 0.14 -5.78 -10.71
N VAL A 80 1.03 -6.77 -10.79
CA VAL A 80 1.17 -7.85 -9.81
C VAL A 80 2.61 -7.94 -9.35
N ILE A 81 2.83 -7.81 -8.05
CA ILE A 81 4.16 -7.89 -7.44
C ILE A 81 4.24 -9.11 -6.52
N THR A 82 5.29 -9.91 -6.71
CA THR A 82 5.64 -11.05 -5.83
C THR A 82 7.09 -10.96 -5.38
N GLY A 83 7.39 -11.37 -4.15
CA GLY A 83 8.73 -11.28 -3.58
C GLY A 83 8.81 -10.27 -2.43
N THR A 84 9.98 -9.70 -2.20
CA THR A 84 10.25 -8.75 -1.10
C THR A 84 10.17 -7.32 -1.61
N ILE A 85 9.18 -6.56 -1.12
CA ILE A 85 9.00 -5.14 -1.41
C ILE A 85 8.78 -4.36 -0.11
N VAL A 86 9.89 -3.86 0.45
CA VAL A 86 9.90 -3.03 1.66
C VAL A 86 10.29 -1.61 1.29
N GLY A 87 9.33 -0.70 1.35
CA GLY A 87 9.51 0.72 1.06
C GLY A 87 8.71 1.18 -0.15
N TRP A 88 7.61 1.88 0.11
CA TRP A 88 6.69 2.42 -0.89
C TRP A 88 6.22 3.82 -0.50
N ARG A 89 6.44 4.85 -1.32
CA ARG A 89 6.12 6.24 -0.94
C ARG A 89 5.97 7.20 -2.11
N PHE A 90 4.73 7.66 -2.36
CA PHE A 90 4.46 8.74 -3.32
C PHE A 90 4.82 10.13 -2.80
N TYR A 91 4.54 10.44 -1.54
CA TYR A 91 4.78 11.77 -0.95
C TYR A 91 4.21 12.95 -1.79
N ASN A 92 3.03 12.76 -2.39
CA ASN A 92 2.40 13.73 -3.29
C ASN A 92 3.29 14.13 -4.49
N ALA A 93 4.06 13.18 -5.01
CA ALA A 93 4.90 13.30 -6.19
C ALA A 93 4.77 12.05 -7.08
N GLY A 94 5.50 12.03 -8.21
CA GLY A 94 5.51 10.92 -9.16
C GLY A 94 4.13 10.65 -9.75
N ASP A 95 3.90 9.37 -10.09
CA ASP A 95 2.74 8.93 -10.85
C ASP A 95 1.54 8.54 -9.96
N LYS A 96 1.40 9.24 -8.82
CA LYS A 96 0.37 9.01 -7.79
C LYS A 96 -1.07 9.02 -8.33
N ASP A 97 -1.30 9.68 -9.47
CA ASP A 97 -2.63 9.78 -10.07
C ASP A 97 -2.93 8.61 -11.03
N LEU A 98 -1.92 7.80 -11.38
CA LEU A 98 -2.11 6.62 -12.21
C LEU A 98 -2.53 5.38 -11.41
N ILE A 99 -2.28 5.33 -10.09
CA ILE A 99 -2.76 4.23 -9.24
C ILE A 99 -4.24 4.43 -8.89
N HIS A 100 -5.07 3.45 -9.24
CA HIS A 100 -6.54 3.57 -9.15
C HIS A 100 -7.16 2.63 -8.13
N ASP A 101 -6.73 1.38 -8.03
CA ASP A 101 -7.27 0.44 -7.05
C ASP A 101 -6.18 -0.45 -6.48
N ILE A 102 -6.25 -0.76 -5.19
CA ILE A 102 -5.45 -1.83 -4.57
C ILE A 102 -6.40 -2.98 -4.26
N SER A 103 -6.20 -4.11 -4.91
CA SER A 103 -7.06 -5.29 -4.84
C SER A 103 -6.47 -6.43 -4.01
N GLU A 104 -5.17 -6.43 -3.76
CA GLU A 104 -4.50 -7.31 -2.79
C GLU A 104 -3.28 -6.59 -2.20
N TRP A 105 -3.08 -6.60 -0.88
CA TRP A 105 -1.90 -5.99 -0.24
C TRP A 105 -0.67 -6.89 -0.27
N GLY A 106 -0.86 -8.19 -0.12
CA GLY A 106 0.20 -9.19 -0.28
C GLY A 106 1.48 -8.88 0.51
N PRO A 107 2.67 -8.94 -0.11
CA PRO A 107 3.94 -8.73 0.55
C PRO A 107 4.31 -7.26 0.75
N LEU A 108 3.45 -6.30 0.40
CA LEU A 108 3.80 -4.89 0.54
C LEU A 108 4.02 -4.49 2.00
N ASP A 109 5.28 -4.16 2.30
CA ASP A 109 5.66 -3.41 3.49
C ASP A 109 5.98 -1.98 3.06
N VAL A 110 5.23 -1.00 3.58
CA VAL A 110 5.39 0.41 3.20
C VAL A 110 6.69 1.05 3.75
N GLY A 111 7.39 0.39 4.67
CA GLY A 111 8.55 0.93 5.37
C GLY A 111 8.14 1.86 6.51
N ASN A 112 8.93 2.91 6.82
CA ASN A 112 8.69 3.72 8.02
C ASN A 112 8.75 5.25 7.82
N LEU A 113 8.69 5.71 6.56
CA LEU A 113 8.82 7.13 6.20
C LEU A 113 7.51 7.93 6.23
N GLY A 114 6.36 7.28 6.34
CA GLY A 114 5.03 7.88 6.18
C GLY A 114 4.75 8.39 4.76
N TYR A 115 3.54 8.92 4.56
CA TYR A 115 3.08 9.50 3.29
C TYR A 115 3.07 8.53 2.10
N TYR A 116 2.71 7.27 2.37
CA TYR A 116 2.84 6.15 1.44
C TYR A 116 1.97 6.32 0.18
N PHE A 117 0.69 6.62 0.36
CA PHE A 117 -0.30 6.93 -0.69
C PHE A 117 -0.73 8.41 -0.64
N TYR A 118 0.14 9.28 -0.13
CA TYR A 118 -0.15 10.72 -0.05
C TYR A 118 -0.36 11.30 -1.46
N GLY A 119 -1.54 11.87 -1.69
CA GLY A 119 -1.93 12.56 -2.90
C GLY A 119 -2.46 11.64 -4.01
N CYS A 120 -2.63 10.33 -3.74
CA CYS A 120 -3.21 9.40 -4.70
C CYS A 120 -4.71 9.66 -4.86
N SER A 121 -5.07 10.74 -5.57
CA SER A 121 -6.45 11.24 -5.58
C SER A 121 -7.45 10.32 -6.25
N ASN A 122 -6.99 9.42 -7.11
CA ASN A 122 -7.81 8.44 -7.82
C ASN A 122 -7.93 7.08 -7.10
N LEU A 123 -7.19 6.88 -6.01
CA LEU A 123 -7.10 5.58 -5.33
C LEU A 123 -8.40 5.15 -4.62
N THR A 124 -8.84 3.93 -4.91
CA THR A 124 -9.78 3.10 -4.17
C THR A 124 -9.08 1.86 -3.58
N ILE A 125 -9.76 1.13 -2.71
CA ILE A 125 -9.23 -0.11 -2.14
C ILE A 125 -10.35 -1.17 -2.18
N SER A 126 -10.24 -2.12 -3.10
CA SER A 126 -11.12 -3.30 -3.17
C SER A 126 -10.56 -4.51 -2.42
N ALA A 127 -9.30 -4.42 -1.97
CA ALA A 127 -8.62 -5.48 -1.25
C ALA A 127 -9.41 -6.00 -0.05
N THR A 128 -9.40 -7.31 0.13
CA THR A 128 -10.06 -7.99 1.27
C THR A 128 -9.08 -8.43 2.35
N ASP A 129 -7.78 -8.31 2.07
CA ASP A 129 -6.71 -8.66 2.96
C ASP A 129 -6.13 -7.40 3.66
N GLY A 130 -5.28 -7.61 4.67
CA GLY A 130 -4.70 -6.52 5.47
C GLY A 130 -3.30 -6.14 5.00
N LEU A 131 -2.95 -4.86 5.13
CA LEU A 131 -1.61 -4.37 4.83
C LEU A 131 -0.59 -5.00 5.79
N ASN A 132 0.46 -5.62 5.24
CA ASN A 132 1.45 -6.39 6.00
C ASN A 132 2.67 -5.52 6.38
N CYS A 133 2.58 -4.80 7.50
CA CYS A 133 3.64 -3.89 7.95
C CYS A 133 3.95 -4.08 9.44
N PRO A 134 4.52 -5.22 9.84
CA PRO A 134 4.69 -5.58 11.26
C PRO A 134 5.64 -4.64 12.01
N ASP A 135 6.60 -4.04 11.31
CA ASP A 135 7.63 -3.17 11.90
C ASP A 135 7.38 -1.67 11.67
N THR A 136 6.36 -1.31 10.88
CA THR A 136 6.06 0.10 10.63
C THR A 136 5.49 0.76 11.88
N THR A 137 6.13 1.85 12.30
CA THR A 137 5.73 2.65 13.45
C THR A 137 4.99 3.94 13.07
N ASN A 138 5.14 4.38 11.82
CA ASN A 138 4.70 5.69 11.34
C ASN A 138 3.72 5.57 10.17
N PHE A 139 2.44 5.91 10.39
CA PHE A 139 1.40 5.99 9.35
C PHE A 139 0.98 7.43 9.06
N ASN A 140 1.82 8.40 9.39
CA ASN A 140 1.49 9.80 9.18
C ASN A 140 1.27 10.08 7.69
N GLY A 141 0.13 10.70 7.36
CA GLY A 141 -0.23 11.04 6.00
C GLY A 141 -0.44 9.86 5.05
N CYS A 142 -0.63 8.63 5.55
CA CYS A 142 -0.67 7.41 4.74
C CYS A 142 -1.56 7.54 3.49
N PHE A 143 -2.81 8.00 3.66
CA PHE A 143 -3.79 8.20 2.59
C PHE A 143 -4.20 9.68 2.46
N TRP A 144 -3.39 10.63 2.92
CA TRP A 144 -3.75 12.05 2.84
C TRP A 144 -4.11 12.41 1.39
N GLY A 145 -5.29 12.99 1.16
CA GLY A 145 -5.70 13.49 -0.15
C GLY A 145 -6.08 12.40 -1.15
N ALA A 146 -6.27 11.16 -0.69
CA ALA A 146 -6.94 10.12 -1.47
C ALA A 146 -8.44 10.43 -1.54
N THR A 147 -8.82 11.34 -2.45
CA THR A 147 -10.17 11.90 -2.53
C THR A 147 -11.21 10.92 -3.06
N SER A 148 -10.81 9.95 -3.89
CA SER A 148 -11.67 8.89 -4.41
C SER A 148 -11.87 7.72 -3.44
N LEU A 149 -11.15 7.70 -2.33
CA LEU A 149 -11.30 6.67 -1.32
C LEU A 149 -12.65 6.82 -0.59
N THR A 150 -13.58 5.91 -0.86
CA THR A 150 -14.95 5.98 -0.29
C THR A 150 -15.20 5.01 0.86
N GLU A 151 -14.45 3.92 0.91
CA GLU A 151 -14.57 2.87 1.92
C GLU A 151 -13.19 2.29 2.24
N LEU A 152 -13.11 1.58 3.36
CA LEU A 152 -11.91 0.88 3.81
C LEU A 152 -12.26 -0.56 4.13
N PRO A 153 -11.41 -1.52 3.76
CA PRO A 153 -11.66 -2.91 4.12
C PRO A 153 -11.51 -3.13 5.63
N SER A 154 -12.33 -4.03 6.16
CA SER A 154 -12.19 -4.49 7.54
C SER A 154 -10.83 -5.14 7.74
N GLY A 155 -10.16 -4.83 8.85
CA GLY A 155 -8.86 -5.43 9.18
C GLY A 155 -7.68 -4.90 8.35
N LEU A 156 -7.85 -3.80 7.60
CA LEU A 156 -6.78 -3.18 6.80
C LEU A 156 -5.46 -3.02 7.59
N PHE A 157 -5.54 -2.66 8.87
CA PHE A 157 -4.37 -2.42 9.72
C PHE A 157 -4.14 -3.50 10.78
N ASP A 158 -4.81 -4.65 10.70
CA ASP A 158 -4.76 -5.67 11.76
C ASP A 158 -3.34 -6.25 11.97
N LEU A 159 -2.51 -6.20 10.93
CA LEU A 159 -1.12 -6.66 10.96
C LEU A 159 -0.12 -5.54 11.28
N CYS A 160 -0.56 -4.29 11.28
CA CYS A 160 0.26 -3.10 11.53
C CYS A 160 0.37 -2.81 13.04
N THR A 161 0.73 -3.82 13.83
CA THR A 161 0.63 -3.77 15.30
C THR A 161 1.63 -2.83 15.98
N SER A 162 2.72 -2.46 15.28
CA SER A 162 3.77 -1.56 15.78
C SER A 162 3.45 -0.07 15.59
N VAL A 163 2.33 0.28 14.94
CA VAL A 163 2.03 1.67 14.60
C VAL A 163 1.77 2.53 15.83
N THR A 164 2.44 3.69 15.90
CA THR A 164 2.35 4.62 17.03
C THR A 164 1.58 5.91 16.72
N GLY A 165 1.38 6.23 15.43
CA GLY A 165 0.75 7.48 15.01
C GLY A 165 0.11 7.43 13.63
N PHE A 166 -1.05 8.09 13.53
CA PHE A 166 -1.86 8.29 12.31
C PHE A 166 -2.10 9.79 12.07
N TYR A 167 -1.11 10.65 12.31
CA TYR A 167 -1.25 12.08 12.08
C TYR A 167 -1.57 12.35 10.61
N ARG A 168 -2.71 12.98 10.33
CA ARG A 168 -3.22 13.24 8.96
C ARG A 168 -3.41 11.97 8.11
N GLY A 169 -3.63 10.80 8.73
CA GLY A 169 -3.73 9.52 8.03
C GLY A 169 -4.69 9.52 6.84
N PHE A 170 -5.85 10.16 7.00
CA PHE A 170 -6.92 10.31 5.99
C PHE A 170 -7.34 11.78 5.81
N LEU A 171 -6.44 12.73 6.07
CA LEU A 171 -6.74 14.15 5.88
C LEU A 171 -7.19 14.39 4.43
N ASN A 172 -8.25 15.17 4.21
CA ASN A 172 -8.81 15.46 2.88
C ASN A 172 -9.28 14.23 2.08
N CYS A 173 -9.58 13.10 2.73
CA CYS A 173 -10.26 11.97 2.08
C CYS A 173 -11.77 12.26 1.98
N GLY A 174 -12.15 13.20 1.09
CA GLY A 174 -13.52 13.69 0.98
C GLY A 174 -14.56 12.62 0.61
N GLY A 175 -14.17 11.54 -0.05
CA GLY A 175 -15.08 10.42 -0.34
C GLY A 175 -15.38 9.52 0.87
N LEU A 176 -14.56 9.55 1.92
CA LEU A 176 -14.59 8.58 3.02
C LEU A 176 -15.65 8.97 4.06
N THR A 177 -16.86 8.44 3.85
CA THR A 177 -18.04 8.73 4.70
C THR A 177 -18.11 7.89 5.98
N SER A 178 -17.44 6.74 6.02
CA SER A 178 -17.45 5.83 7.15
C SER A 178 -16.19 4.96 7.19
N ILE A 179 -15.92 4.38 8.36
CA ILE A 179 -14.84 3.40 8.54
C ILE A 179 -15.42 2.10 9.10
N PRO A 180 -14.84 0.93 8.78
CA PRO A 180 -15.28 -0.34 9.34
C PRO A 180 -15.06 -0.37 10.86
N SER A 181 -15.95 -1.08 11.57
CA SER A 181 -15.78 -1.30 13.00
C SER A 181 -14.47 -2.04 13.28
N GLY A 182 -13.74 -1.58 14.29
CA GLY A 182 -12.50 -2.23 14.72
C GLY A 182 -11.29 -1.98 13.80
N LEU A 183 -11.36 -1.03 12.87
CA LEU A 183 -10.27 -0.68 11.94
C LEU A 183 -8.90 -0.50 12.61
N PHE A 184 -8.86 -0.08 13.88
CA PHE A 184 -7.62 0.16 14.64
C PHE A 184 -7.48 -0.74 15.88
N ASP A 185 -8.29 -1.79 16.04
CA ASP A 185 -8.33 -2.59 17.27
C ASP A 185 -7.00 -3.30 17.57
N LYS A 186 -6.23 -3.63 16.52
CA LYS A 186 -4.90 -4.25 16.66
C LYS A 186 -3.76 -3.25 16.77
N CYS A 187 -3.98 -2.00 16.39
CA CYS A 187 -2.99 -0.92 16.46
C CYS A 187 -2.94 -0.31 17.86
N THR A 188 -2.69 -1.15 18.87
CA THR A 188 -2.80 -0.79 20.30
C THR A 188 -1.75 0.21 20.79
N LEU A 189 -0.69 0.45 19.99
CA LEU A 189 0.36 1.41 20.30
C LEU A 189 0.09 2.83 19.80
N ILE A 190 -1.01 3.06 19.07
CA ILE A 190 -1.35 4.40 18.57
C ILE A 190 -1.62 5.35 19.74
N THR A 191 -0.86 6.44 19.77
CA THR A 191 -1.02 7.51 20.76
C THR A 191 -1.63 8.79 20.16
N THR A 192 -1.70 8.90 18.83
CA THR A 192 -2.18 10.10 18.14
C THR A 192 -2.94 9.82 16.85
N PHE A 193 -4.11 10.45 16.74
CA PHE A 193 -4.94 10.55 15.53
C PHE A 193 -5.07 12.01 15.07
N GLY A 194 -4.07 12.85 15.35
CA GLY A 194 -4.17 14.29 15.08
C GLY A 194 -4.57 14.59 13.63
N THR A 195 -5.69 15.30 13.44
CA THR A 195 -6.28 15.61 12.11
C THR A 195 -6.45 14.39 11.19
N CYS A 196 -6.56 13.18 11.74
CA CYS A 196 -6.57 11.94 10.96
C CYS A 196 -7.70 11.91 9.93
N PHE A 197 -8.92 12.30 10.32
CA PHE A 197 -10.11 12.32 9.46
C PHE A 197 -10.64 13.74 9.22
N GLN A 198 -9.75 14.74 9.28
CA GLN A 198 -10.16 16.11 8.95
C GLN A 198 -10.52 16.17 7.46
N ASP A 199 -11.63 16.83 7.14
CA ASP A 199 -12.16 17.00 5.78
C ASP A 199 -12.52 15.66 5.07
N CYS A 200 -12.85 14.63 5.86
CA CYS A 200 -13.65 13.49 5.41
C CYS A 200 -15.15 13.85 5.49
N THR A 201 -15.97 13.39 4.53
CA THR A 201 -17.41 13.71 4.46
C THR A 201 -18.26 12.48 4.22
#